data_AF-A0A7S0TSL2-F1
#
_entry.id   AF-A0A7S0TSL2-F1
#
_cell.length_a   1.000
_cell.length_b   1.000
_cell.length_c   1.000
_cell.angle_alpha   90.00
_cell.angle_beta   90.00
_cell.angle_gamma   90.00
#
_symmetry.space_group_name_H-M   'P 1'
#
loop_
_entity.id
_entity.type
_entity.pdbx_description
1 polymer ?
#
loop_
_entity_poly.entity_id
_entity_poly.type
_entity_poly.pdbx_seq_one_letter_code
_entity_poly.pdbx_strand_id
1 'polypeptide(L)'
;FLPSPVGAVARRNPHLVGSPMGSFRSTTRPEDLPERFHPVFRDAKHFPHPRSPDLDNPISSIDQMYACAAAANVLLVERVKSWAASSGGMFPLIRDVDRREHTTWVRWDEAERNDVIRQAVSWQLIKGQRRALEKTLRSYSNDPSWLLDVSRNAIVFEHLQDLTQCLGLIISDDQVRVERVKNRMSTQYDAGESAGYRDVCVNLRVISNAAVAVGVELHVCEVQLLLKQFAQLKTADGHKRYVQMRNMTGC
;
A
#
# COMPACT_ATOMS: atom_id res chain seq x y z
N PHE A 1 -37.60 12.21 57.53
CA PHE A 1 -38.96 11.65 57.38
C PHE A 1 -39.67 12.39 56.26
N LEU A 2 -40.56 11.72 55.53
CA LEU A 2 -41.41 12.30 54.47
C LEU A 2 -42.57 13.11 55.10
N PRO A 3 -43.23 14.02 54.35
CA PRO A 3 -44.36 13.57 53.51
C PRO A 3 -44.47 14.17 52.09
N SER A 4 -45.20 13.43 51.26
CA SER A 4 -45.91 13.73 50.01
C SER A 4 -47.12 12.76 49.96
N PRO A 5 -48.05 12.75 48.99
CA PRO A 5 -48.30 13.64 47.84
C PRO A 5 -49.39 14.69 48.22
N VAL A 6 -50.39 15.19 47.45
CA VAL A 6 -51.00 14.87 46.13
C VAL A 6 -51.58 16.15 45.49
N GLY A 7 -51.59 16.24 44.15
CA GLY A 7 -52.44 17.18 43.40
C GLY A 7 -51.91 17.48 41.99
N ALA A 8 -52.63 17.06 40.94
CA ALA A 8 -52.20 17.23 39.54
C ALA A 8 -53.29 17.84 38.65
N VAL A 9 -52.91 18.79 37.78
CA VAL A 9 -53.64 19.17 36.57
C VAL A 9 -52.62 19.41 35.45
N ALA A 10 -52.91 18.92 34.24
CA ALA A 10 -51.98 18.97 33.11
C ALA A 10 -52.12 20.25 32.27
N ARG A 11 -51.03 20.65 31.61
CA ARG A 11 -51.07 21.38 30.33
C ARG A 11 -50.15 20.69 29.33
N ARG A 12 -50.66 20.49 28.11
CA ARG A 12 -49.91 19.90 26.98
C ARG A 12 -49.05 20.96 26.31
N ASN A 13 -47.90 20.57 25.76
CA ASN A 13 -47.29 21.29 24.64
C ASN A 13 -46.59 20.27 23.71
N PRO A 14 -46.94 20.19 22.41
CA PRO A 14 -46.35 19.23 21.47
C PRO A 14 -45.05 19.74 20.82
N HIS A 15 -44.48 18.91 19.92
CA HIS A 15 -43.29 19.17 19.08
C HIS A 15 -41.92 19.07 19.75
N LEU A 16 -41.58 17.86 20.22
CA LEU A 16 -40.23 17.34 20.01
C LEU A 16 -40.14 16.78 18.58
N VAL A 17 -39.19 17.28 17.78
CA VAL A 17 -38.73 16.65 16.54
C VAL A 17 -37.21 16.69 16.56
N GLY A 18 -36.55 15.53 16.49
CA GLY A 18 -35.10 15.43 16.60
C GLY A 18 -34.37 15.95 15.37
N SER A 19 -33.28 16.68 15.57
CA SER A 19 -32.32 16.97 14.49
C SER A 19 -31.45 15.73 14.24
N PRO A 20 -31.46 15.14 13.02
CA PRO A 20 -30.62 13.98 12.72
C PRO A 20 -29.15 14.41 12.56
N MET A 21 -28.23 13.52 12.97
CA MET A 21 -26.80 13.72 12.72
C MET A 21 -26.52 13.74 11.22
N GLY A 22 -25.75 14.74 10.76
CA GLY A 22 -25.25 14.78 9.38
C GLY A 22 -24.23 13.66 9.13
N SER A 23 -24.67 12.48 8.71
CA SER A 23 -23.78 11.38 8.35
C SER A 23 -23.01 11.74 7.08
N PHE A 24 -21.73 12.13 7.20
CA PHE A 24 -20.87 12.48 6.08
C PHE A 24 -20.45 11.22 5.30
N ARG A 25 -21.39 10.69 4.51
CA ARG A 25 -21.17 9.56 3.59
C ARG A 25 -20.33 10.04 2.41
N SER A 26 -19.01 9.94 2.54
CA SER A 26 -18.13 9.93 1.36
C SER A 26 -18.39 8.64 0.59
N THR A 27 -19.28 8.72 -0.40
CA THR A 27 -19.63 7.62 -1.31
C THR A 27 -19.49 8.08 -2.75
N THR A 28 -18.25 8.35 -3.16
CA THR A 28 -17.86 8.16 -4.56
C THR A 28 -18.04 6.68 -4.87
N ARG A 29 -19.04 6.36 -5.66
CA ARG A 29 -19.30 5.00 -6.14
C ARG A 29 -18.19 4.61 -7.13
N PRO A 30 -17.95 3.30 -7.37
CA PRO A 30 -17.08 2.86 -8.46
C PRO A 30 -17.53 3.41 -9.82
N GLU A 31 -18.83 3.70 -9.94
CA GLU A 31 -19.54 4.31 -11.07
C GLU A 31 -19.15 5.78 -11.32
N ASP A 32 -18.71 6.51 -10.28
CA ASP A 32 -18.33 7.93 -10.35
C ASP A 32 -16.85 8.13 -10.75
N LEU A 33 -16.09 7.05 -10.89
CA LEU A 33 -14.69 7.08 -11.32
C LEU A 33 -14.62 7.06 -12.86
N PRO A 34 -13.85 7.95 -13.52
CA PRO A 34 -13.76 7.97 -14.99
C PRO A 34 -13.34 6.61 -15.57
N GLU A 35 -13.79 6.28 -16.78
CA GLU A 35 -13.73 4.89 -17.30
C GLU A 35 -12.35 4.22 -17.21
N ARG A 36 -11.25 4.96 -17.39
CA ARG A 36 -9.87 4.46 -17.24
C ARG A 36 -9.56 3.86 -15.86
N PHE A 37 -10.27 4.29 -14.82
CA PHE A 37 -10.12 3.82 -13.44
C PHE A 37 -11.01 2.60 -13.14
N HIS A 38 -12.19 2.48 -13.78
CA HIS A 38 -13.20 1.46 -13.43
C HIS A 38 -12.68 0.01 -13.53
N PRO A 39 -11.77 -0.39 -14.45
CA PRO A 39 -11.12 -1.69 -14.38
C PRO A 39 -10.33 -1.86 -13.08
N VAL A 40 -9.39 -0.96 -12.81
CA VAL A 40 -8.35 -1.06 -11.77
C VAL A 40 -8.92 -1.25 -10.35
N PHE A 41 -10.13 -0.76 -10.09
CA PHE A 41 -10.81 -0.85 -8.80
C PHE A 41 -11.78 -2.04 -8.65
N ARG A 42 -12.00 -2.87 -9.68
CA ARG A 42 -12.81 -4.10 -9.53
C ARG A 42 -12.08 -5.13 -8.67
N ASP A 43 -12.87 -5.98 -8.00
CA ASP A 43 -12.43 -6.87 -6.93
C ASP A 43 -11.24 -7.76 -7.35
N ALA A 44 -10.19 -7.79 -6.52
CA ALA A 44 -8.84 -8.22 -6.90
C ALA A 44 -8.70 -9.73 -7.25
N LYS A 45 -9.80 -10.48 -7.15
CA LYS A 45 -9.95 -11.88 -7.57
C LYS A 45 -10.23 -12.02 -9.08
N HIS A 46 -10.59 -10.94 -9.78
CA HIS A 46 -11.03 -10.99 -11.19
C HIS A 46 -9.99 -10.50 -12.23
N PHE A 47 -8.83 -10.00 -11.80
CA PHE A 47 -7.74 -9.66 -12.73
C PHE A 47 -6.78 -10.83 -12.92
N PRO A 48 -6.32 -11.12 -14.16
CA PRO A 48 -5.21 -12.03 -14.36
C PRO A 48 -3.99 -11.52 -13.56
N HIS A 49 -3.23 -12.44 -12.98
CA HIS A 49 -2.01 -12.06 -12.29
C HIS A 49 -1.01 -11.56 -13.34
N PRO A 50 -0.55 -10.29 -13.28
CA PRO A 50 0.41 -9.82 -14.27
C PRO A 50 1.73 -10.58 -14.12
N ARG A 51 2.49 -10.63 -15.20
CA ARG A 51 3.84 -11.21 -15.28
C ARG A 51 4.88 -10.12 -15.51
N SER A 52 6.10 -10.41 -15.09
CA SER A 52 7.30 -9.62 -15.30
C SER A 52 8.32 -10.47 -16.06
N PRO A 53 8.59 -10.22 -17.36
CA PRO A 53 8.02 -9.20 -18.25
C PRO A 53 6.70 -9.68 -18.86
N ASP A 54 6.28 -9.07 -19.97
CA ASP A 54 5.12 -9.50 -20.74
C ASP A 54 5.34 -10.84 -21.50
N LEU A 55 4.27 -11.43 -22.03
CA LEU A 55 4.31 -12.78 -22.62
C LEU A 55 5.34 -12.95 -23.76
N ASP A 56 5.60 -11.89 -24.52
CA ASP A 56 6.48 -11.91 -25.70
C ASP A 56 7.98 -11.82 -25.35
N ASN A 57 8.34 -11.58 -24.09
CA ASN A 57 9.73 -11.49 -23.62
C ASN A 57 9.89 -12.09 -22.21
N PRO A 58 9.76 -13.41 -22.02
CA PRO A 58 9.77 -14.03 -20.70
C PRO A 58 11.15 -13.96 -20.02
N ILE A 59 11.19 -13.56 -18.75
CA ILE A 59 12.38 -13.74 -17.90
C ILE A 59 12.56 -15.24 -17.65
N SER A 60 13.70 -15.76 -18.09
CA SER A 60 14.00 -17.21 -18.04
C SER A 60 14.82 -17.62 -16.81
N SER A 61 15.41 -16.66 -16.08
CA SER A 61 16.21 -16.93 -14.89
C SER A 61 15.93 -15.95 -13.75
N ILE A 62 16.22 -16.39 -12.52
CA ILE A 62 16.15 -15.50 -11.35
C ILE A 62 17.16 -14.36 -11.45
N ASP A 63 18.35 -14.58 -12.03
CA ASP A 63 19.37 -13.54 -12.15
C ASP A 63 18.96 -12.41 -13.11
N GLN A 64 18.29 -12.75 -14.22
CA GLN A 64 17.68 -11.77 -15.13
C GLN A 64 16.59 -10.95 -14.40
N MET A 65 15.75 -11.59 -13.58
CA MET A 65 14.78 -10.88 -12.73
C MET A 65 15.46 -9.89 -11.79
N TYR A 66 16.60 -10.27 -11.19
CA TYR A 66 17.34 -9.41 -10.27
C TYR A 66 18.06 -8.25 -10.96
N ALA A 67 18.60 -8.46 -12.16
CA ALA A 67 19.18 -7.39 -12.97
C ALA A 67 18.13 -6.33 -13.35
N CYS A 68 16.99 -6.75 -13.90
CA CYS A 68 15.88 -5.86 -14.20
C CYS A 68 15.33 -5.16 -12.94
N ALA A 69 15.16 -5.91 -11.84
CA ALA A 69 14.67 -5.35 -10.58
C ALA A 69 15.61 -4.29 -9.99
N ALA A 70 16.93 -4.46 -10.08
CA ALA A 70 17.88 -3.50 -9.54
C ALA A 70 17.78 -2.14 -10.27
N ALA A 71 17.76 -2.14 -11.60
CA ALA A 71 17.62 -0.93 -12.40
C ALA A 71 16.21 -0.31 -12.27
N ALA A 72 15.15 -1.12 -12.35
CA ALA A 72 13.77 -0.66 -12.14
C ALA A 72 13.56 -0.02 -10.76
N ASN A 73 14.24 -0.52 -9.72
CA ASN A 73 14.11 0.02 -8.36
C ASN A 73 14.62 1.46 -8.23
N VAL A 74 15.64 1.86 -9.00
CA VAL A 74 16.14 3.25 -9.01
C VAL A 74 15.04 4.18 -9.54
N LEU A 75 14.46 3.83 -10.70
CA LEU A 75 13.39 4.62 -11.33
C LEU A 75 12.11 4.64 -10.49
N LEU A 76 11.77 3.50 -9.86
CA LEU A 76 10.67 3.39 -8.91
C LEU A 76 10.84 4.32 -7.71
N VAL A 77 12.04 4.42 -7.14
CA VAL A 77 12.32 5.28 -5.98
C VAL A 77 12.09 6.76 -6.32
N GLU A 78 12.47 7.22 -7.51
CA GLU A 78 12.21 8.62 -7.91
C GLU A 78 10.72 8.93 -8.13
N ARG A 79 9.91 7.95 -8.56
CA ARG A 79 8.45 8.08 -8.59
C ARG A 79 7.85 8.07 -7.19
N VAL A 80 8.28 7.13 -6.34
CA VAL A 80 7.86 6.98 -4.94
C VAL A 80 8.14 8.24 -4.10
N LYS A 81 9.30 8.88 -4.29
CA LYS A 81 9.64 10.20 -3.72
C LYS A 81 8.66 11.29 -4.19
N SER A 82 8.47 11.39 -5.52
CA SER A 82 7.59 12.40 -6.14
C SER A 82 6.16 12.30 -5.62
N TRP A 83 5.59 11.10 -5.55
CA TRP A 83 4.23 10.91 -5.00
C TRP A 83 4.18 11.23 -3.50
N ALA A 84 5.19 10.84 -2.72
CA ALA A 84 5.26 11.14 -1.29
C ALA A 84 5.34 12.65 -1.01
N ALA A 85 6.16 13.41 -1.76
CA ALA A 85 6.19 14.88 -1.67
C ALA A 85 4.79 15.48 -1.91
N SER A 86 4.13 15.08 -3.00
CA SER A 86 2.83 15.61 -3.43
C SER A 86 1.62 15.10 -2.62
N SER A 87 1.81 14.24 -1.63
CA SER A 87 0.72 13.67 -0.80
C SER A 87 1.04 13.54 0.68
N GLY A 88 2.12 14.16 1.18
CA GLY A 88 2.51 14.07 2.60
C GLY A 88 2.97 12.69 3.05
N GLY A 89 3.40 11.85 2.10
CA GLY A 89 3.94 10.52 2.36
C GLY A 89 5.21 10.56 3.20
N MET A 90 5.32 9.64 4.15
CA MET A 90 6.44 9.48 5.06
C MET A 90 7.24 8.22 4.79
N PHE A 91 8.53 8.30 5.13
CA PHE A 91 9.46 7.17 5.15
C PHE A 91 10.09 6.99 6.55
N PRO A 92 10.54 5.79 6.91
CA PRO A 92 11.17 5.55 8.20
C PRO A 92 12.63 6.05 8.18
N LEU A 93 13.08 6.64 9.27
CA LEU A 93 14.50 6.97 9.45
C LEU A 93 15.29 5.74 9.93
N ILE A 94 16.53 5.63 9.46
CA ILE A 94 17.55 4.74 10.04
C ILE A 94 17.75 5.17 11.50
N ARG A 95 17.77 4.18 12.40
CA ARG A 95 18.06 4.39 13.82
C ARG A 95 19.35 3.67 14.19
N ASP A 96 20.04 4.20 15.19
CA ASP A 96 21.03 3.43 15.94
C ASP A 96 20.43 2.11 16.46
N VAL A 97 21.28 1.08 16.47
CA VAL A 97 20.88 -0.34 16.60
C VAL A 97 20.19 -0.66 17.94
N ASP A 98 20.40 0.20 18.94
CA ASP A 98 20.05 -0.03 20.34
C ASP A 98 18.63 0.40 20.74
N ARG A 99 17.95 1.27 19.97
CA ARG A 99 16.60 1.81 20.33
C ARG A 99 15.47 1.29 19.44
N ARG A 100 15.28 -0.02 19.51
CA ARG A 100 14.36 -0.84 18.69
C ARG A 100 12.86 -0.57 18.88
N GLU A 101 12.45 0.08 19.96
CA GLU A 101 11.04 0.08 20.42
C GLU A 101 10.10 0.97 19.59
N HIS A 102 10.64 1.93 18.83
CA HIS A 102 9.85 2.88 18.04
C HIS A 102 10.47 3.04 16.65
N THR A 103 9.66 3.39 15.65
CA THR A 103 10.14 3.84 14.33
C THR A 103 9.88 5.34 14.21
N THR A 104 10.93 6.11 13.90
CA THR A 104 10.77 7.54 13.57
C THR A 104 10.37 7.63 12.10
N TRP A 105 9.35 8.43 11.80
CA TRP A 105 8.86 8.69 10.44
C TRP A 105 9.06 10.16 10.14
N VAL A 106 9.45 10.49 8.91
CA VAL A 106 9.58 11.87 8.42
C VAL A 106 8.84 12.01 7.09
N ARG A 107 8.22 13.16 6.82
CA ARG A 107 7.59 13.41 5.52
C ARG A 107 8.68 13.57 4.47
N TRP A 108 8.45 13.06 3.25
CA TRP A 108 9.47 13.21 2.21
C TRP A 108 9.74 14.67 1.86
N ASP A 109 8.71 15.53 1.85
CA ASP A 109 8.89 16.95 1.57
C ASP A 109 9.78 17.65 2.62
N GLU A 110 9.75 17.22 3.89
CA GLU A 110 10.64 17.70 4.94
C GLU A 110 12.08 17.17 4.77
N ALA A 111 12.22 15.88 4.45
CA ALA A 111 13.50 15.22 4.24
C ALA A 111 14.24 15.76 3.01
N GLU A 112 13.52 16.04 1.92
CA GLU A 112 14.07 16.58 0.68
C GLU A 112 14.73 17.95 0.87
N ARG A 113 14.26 18.74 1.85
CA ARG A 113 14.82 20.05 2.23
C ARG A 113 16.01 19.99 3.20
N ASN A 114 16.44 18.80 3.64
CA ASN A 114 17.52 18.64 4.62
C ASN A 114 18.37 17.40 4.33
N ASP A 115 19.58 17.59 3.81
CA ASP A 115 20.46 16.49 3.38
C ASP A 115 20.78 15.45 4.47
N VAL A 116 20.90 15.85 5.73
CA VAL A 116 21.17 14.91 6.84
C VAL A 116 19.97 13.98 7.05
N ILE A 117 18.75 14.54 7.00
CA ILE A 117 17.52 13.76 7.09
C ILE A 117 17.34 12.91 5.82
N ARG A 118 17.61 13.47 4.63
CA ARG A 118 17.54 12.81 3.32
C ARG A 118 18.39 11.55 3.25
N GLN A 119 19.62 11.62 3.75
CA GLN A 119 20.55 10.50 3.82
C GLN A 119 20.18 9.48 4.91
N ALA A 120 19.51 9.93 5.98
CA ALA A 120 19.01 9.07 7.06
C ALA A 120 17.70 8.33 6.73
N VAL A 121 17.10 8.50 5.55
CA VAL A 121 15.90 7.74 5.15
C VAL A 121 16.25 6.27 4.86
N SER A 122 15.53 5.36 5.53
CA SER A 122 15.67 3.91 5.38
C SER A 122 14.80 3.40 4.24
N TRP A 123 15.43 3.19 3.08
CA TRP A 123 14.78 2.67 1.87
C TRP A 123 14.53 1.16 1.93
N GLN A 124 13.50 0.68 1.22
CA GLN A 124 13.31 -0.76 1.07
C GLN A 124 14.33 -1.34 0.09
N LEU A 125 15.18 -2.24 0.60
CA LEU A 125 16.01 -3.08 -0.25
C LEU A 125 15.14 -4.01 -1.10
N ILE A 126 15.61 -4.31 -2.32
CA ILE A 126 15.04 -5.36 -3.16
C ILE A 126 14.98 -6.68 -2.37
N LYS A 127 13.99 -7.52 -2.67
CA LYS A 127 13.79 -8.81 -1.98
C LYS A 127 15.11 -9.62 -2.01
N GLY A 128 15.55 -10.22 -0.90
CA GLY A 128 16.73 -11.07 -0.91
C GLY A 128 16.52 -12.38 -1.70
N GLN A 129 17.49 -12.77 -2.55
CA GLN A 129 17.39 -13.89 -3.52
C GLN A 129 16.78 -15.17 -2.94
N ARG A 130 17.25 -15.63 -1.77
CA ARG A 130 16.69 -16.83 -1.11
C ARG A 130 15.17 -16.74 -0.87
N ARG A 131 14.66 -15.56 -0.50
CA ARG A 131 13.22 -15.31 -0.27
C ARG A 131 12.42 -15.17 -1.57
N ALA A 132 13.07 -14.86 -2.68
CA ALA A 132 12.46 -14.95 -4.01
C ALA A 132 12.37 -16.41 -4.46
N LEU A 133 13.45 -17.17 -4.36
CA LEU A 133 13.48 -18.60 -4.69
C LEU A 133 12.48 -19.42 -3.86
N GLU A 134 12.44 -19.23 -2.52
CA GLU A 134 11.43 -19.82 -1.62
C GLU A 134 9.98 -19.55 -2.06
N LYS A 135 9.71 -18.36 -2.59
CA LYS A 135 8.36 -17.95 -3.04
C LYS A 135 8.03 -18.52 -4.43
N THR A 136 9.02 -18.57 -5.32
CA THR A 136 8.88 -19.08 -6.69
C THR A 136 8.65 -20.59 -6.71
N LEU A 137 9.43 -21.33 -5.91
CA LEU A 137 9.27 -22.78 -5.76
C LEU A 137 7.93 -23.15 -5.10
N ARG A 138 7.50 -22.45 -4.05
CA ARG A 138 6.27 -22.80 -3.32
C ARG A 138 4.99 -22.35 -4.04
N SER A 139 4.98 -21.15 -4.62
CA SER A 139 3.73 -20.49 -5.03
C SER A 139 3.60 -20.27 -6.54
N TYR A 140 4.66 -20.48 -7.34
CA TYR A 140 4.69 -20.18 -8.77
C TYR A 140 5.33 -21.27 -9.64
N SER A 141 5.37 -22.52 -9.19
CA SER A 141 5.88 -23.68 -9.97
C SER A 141 7.28 -23.48 -10.55
N ASN A 142 8.16 -22.78 -9.84
CA ASN A 142 9.51 -22.37 -10.27
C ASN A 142 9.59 -21.38 -11.45
N ASP A 143 8.46 -20.79 -11.90
CA ASP A 143 8.43 -19.71 -12.90
C ASP A 143 8.67 -18.33 -12.22
N PRO A 144 9.83 -17.68 -12.43
CA PRO A 144 10.15 -16.42 -11.79
C PRO A 144 9.27 -15.25 -12.27
N SER A 145 8.63 -15.34 -13.43
CA SER A 145 7.88 -14.23 -14.04
C SER A 145 6.68 -13.76 -13.20
N TRP A 146 6.24 -14.55 -12.23
CA TRP A 146 5.15 -14.20 -11.29
C TRP A 146 5.63 -13.44 -10.03
N LEU A 147 6.95 -13.23 -9.86
CA LEU A 147 7.51 -12.40 -8.79
C LEU A 147 7.37 -10.91 -9.14
N LEU A 148 6.35 -10.26 -8.59
CA LEU A 148 6.05 -8.83 -8.79
C LEU A 148 6.50 -7.93 -7.63
N ASP A 149 7.24 -8.50 -6.67
CA ASP A 149 7.65 -7.85 -5.43
C ASP A 149 9.17 -7.99 -5.19
N VAL A 150 9.96 -8.07 -6.27
CA VAL A 150 11.43 -8.07 -6.20
C VAL A 150 11.92 -6.65 -5.99
N SER A 151 11.66 -5.75 -6.94
CA SER A 151 11.64 -4.30 -6.69
C SER A 151 10.34 -3.94 -5.99
N ARG A 152 10.43 -3.24 -4.87
CA ARG A 152 9.27 -2.82 -4.07
C ARG A 152 9.59 -1.67 -3.12
N ASN A 153 8.61 -0.84 -2.84
CA ASN A 153 8.70 0.23 -1.86
C ASN A 153 7.40 0.36 -1.06
N ALA A 154 7.42 1.16 0.01
CA ALA A 154 6.22 1.53 0.74
C ALA A 154 6.23 3.01 1.13
N ILE A 155 5.08 3.65 1.02
CA ILE A 155 4.83 5.02 1.48
C ILE A 155 3.84 4.94 2.65
N VAL A 156 4.13 5.69 3.73
CA VAL A 156 3.35 5.62 4.97
C VAL A 156 2.69 6.96 5.26
N PHE A 157 1.42 6.95 5.63
CA PHE A 157 0.58 8.14 5.80
C PHE A 157 0.03 8.24 7.23
N GLU A 158 -0.17 9.46 7.71
CA GLU A 158 -0.86 9.70 8.99
C GLU A 158 -2.38 9.58 8.79
N HIS A 159 -2.90 10.02 7.62
CA HIS A 159 -4.33 10.07 7.34
C HIS A 159 -4.71 9.29 6.07
N LEU A 160 -5.96 8.82 6.03
CA LEU A 160 -6.51 8.08 4.88
C LEU A 160 -6.74 8.97 3.64
N GLN A 161 -6.94 10.27 3.85
CA GLN A 161 -7.06 11.25 2.78
C GLN A 161 -5.76 11.35 1.98
N ASP A 162 -4.63 11.49 2.66
CA ASP A 162 -3.28 11.54 2.10
C ASP A 162 -2.98 10.27 1.26
N LEU A 163 -3.32 9.10 1.80
CA LEU A 163 -3.19 7.80 1.14
C LEU A 163 -4.04 7.72 -0.15
N THR A 164 -5.29 8.19 -0.08
CA THR A 164 -6.21 8.23 -1.22
C THR A 164 -5.72 9.21 -2.30
N GLN A 165 -5.18 10.37 -1.90
CA GLN A 165 -4.54 11.33 -2.79
C GLN A 165 -3.31 10.73 -3.47
N CYS A 166 -2.44 10.02 -2.74
CA CYS A 166 -1.30 9.32 -3.32
C CYS A 166 -1.73 8.26 -4.35
N LEU A 167 -2.80 7.51 -4.07
CA LEU A 167 -3.33 6.52 -5.02
C LEU A 167 -3.87 7.19 -6.29
N GLY A 168 -4.56 8.32 -6.14
CA GLY A 168 -4.99 9.15 -7.27
C GLY A 168 -3.83 9.62 -8.13
N LEU A 169 -2.76 10.14 -7.50
CA LEU A 169 -1.52 10.54 -8.17
C LEU A 169 -0.91 9.38 -8.96
N ILE A 170 -0.72 8.21 -8.33
CA ILE A 170 -0.13 7.02 -8.96
C ILE A 170 -0.90 6.57 -10.21
N ILE A 171 -2.24 6.63 -10.21
CA ILE A 171 -3.05 6.22 -11.37
C ILE A 171 -3.14 7.33 -12.43
N SER A 172 -2.73 8.56 -12.11
CA SER A 172 -2.68 9.70 -13.03
C SER A 172 -1.29 10.02 -13.61
N ASP A 173 -0.23 9.41 -13.07
CA ASP A 173 1.16 9.61 -13.49
C ASP A 173 1.42 8.89 -14.83
N ASP A 174 1.77 9.64 -15.86
CA ASP A 174 2.00 9.15 -17.23
C ASP A 174 3.30 8.37 -17.39
N GLN A 175 4.17 8.40 -16.37
CA GLN A 175 5.42 7.64 -16.32
C GLN A 175 5.25 6.23 -15.75
N VAL A 176 4.03 5.81 -15.38
CA VAL A 176 3.75 4.46 -14.86
C VAL A 176 2.53 3.81 -15.51
N ARG A 177 2.57 2.48 -15.63
CA ARG A 177 1.41 1.65 -16.02
C ARG A 177 0.95 0.86 -14.81
N VAL A 178 -0.23 1.17 -14.26
CA VAL A 178 -0.80 0.41 -13.14
C VAL A 178 -1.38 -0.90 -13.67
N GLU A 179 -0.82 -2.02 -13.21
CA GLU A 179 -1.20 -3.37 -13.64
C GLU A 179 -2.32 -3.94 -12.76
N ARG A 180 -2.31 -3.63 -11.45
CA ARG A 180 -3.28 -4.16 -10.48
C ARG A 180 -3.25 -3.36 -9.17
N VAL A 181 -4.42 -3.09 -8.60
CA VAL A 181 -4.56 -2.59 -7.21
C VAL A 181 -5.19 -3.67 -6.33
N LYS A 182 -4.62 -3.87 -5.13
CA LYS A 182 -5.13 -4.73 -4.07
C LYS A 182 -5.47 -3.88 -2.86
N ASN A 183 -6.75 -3.51 -2.74
CA ASN A 183 -7.25 -2.75 -1.60
C ASN A 183 -7.52 -3.69 -0.40
N ARG A 184 -6.50 -3.95 0.43
CA ARG A 184 -6.68 -4.69 1.69
C ARG A 184 -7.26 -3.83 2.82
N MET A 185 -7.46 -2.52 2.61
CA MET A 185 -8.15 -1.63 3.55
C MET A 185 -9.68 -1.83 3.54
N SER A 186 -10.24 -2.46 2.50
CA SER A 186 -11.68 -2.70 2.36
C SER A 186 -12.24 -3.54 3.51
N THR A 187 -13.43 -3.20 4.00
CA THR A 187 -14.18 -4.01 4.99
C THR A 187 -14.66 -5.34 4.42
N GLN A 188 -14.67 -5.49 3.10
CA GLN A 188 -14.96 -6.75 2.40
C GLN A 188 -13.71 -7.62 2.19
N TYR A 189 -12.51 -7.12 2.50
CA TYR A 189 -11.28 -7.88 2.36
C TYR A 189 -11.05 -8.78 3.59
N ASP A 190 -10.77 -10.06 3.35
CA ASP A 190 -10.62 -11.03 4.43
C ASP A 190 -9.42 -10.70 5.35
N ALA A 191 -9.71 -10.63 6.65
CA ALA A 191 -8.70 -10.50 7.69
C ALA A 191 -7.80 -11.74 7.79
N GLY A 192 -8.32 -12.93 7.44
CA GLY A 192 -7.60 -14.20 7.42
C GLY A 192 -6.43 -14.19 6.43
N GLU A 193 -6.70 -13.91 5.14
CA GLU A 193 -5.68 -13.78 4.07
C GLU A 193 -4.48 -12.88 4.47
N SER A 194 -4.73 -11.89 5.33
CA SER A 194 -3.78 -10.84 5.72
C SER A 194 -3.22 -10.96 7.14
N ALA A 195 -3.65 -11.93 7.95
CA ALA A 195 -3.42 -11.93 9.41
C ALA A 195 -3.75 -10.59 10.10
N GLY A 196 -4.78 -9.89 9.60
CA GLY A 196 -5.19 -8.56 10.06
C GLY A 196 -4.42 -7.37 9.47
N TYR A 197 -3.43 -7.57 8.59
CA TYR A 197 -2.76 -6.46 7.91
C TYR A 197 -3.70 -5.68 6.97
N ARG A 198 -3.46 -4.36 6.87
CA ARG A 198 -4.22 -3.44 6.04
C ARG A 198 -3.24 -2.53 5.28
N ASP A 199 -3.25 -2.63 3.95
CA ASP A 199 -2.51 -1.79 3.01
C ASP A 199 -3.29 -1.64 1.68
N VAL A 200 -2.95 -0.64 0.87
CA VAL A 200 -3.27 -0.64 -0.56
C VAL A 200 -1.99 -1.00 -1.31
N CYS A 201 -2.00 -2.17 -1.93
CA CYS A 201 -0.84 -2.71 -2.65
C CYS A 201 -1.06 -2.53 -4.15
N VAL A 202 -0.21 -1.74 -4.80
CA VAL A 202 -0.25 -1.45 -6.23
C VAL A 202 0.88 -2.20 -6.92
N ASN A 203 0.55 -3.02 -7.93
CA ASN A 203 1.53 -3.51 -8.89
C ASN A 203 1.51 -2.60 -10.12
N LEU A 204 2.68 -2.13 -10.54
CA LEU A 204 2.86 -1.19 -11.65
C LEU A 204 4.18 -1.43 -12.37
N ARG A 205 4.31 -0.90 -13.59
CA ARG A 205 5.58 -0.76 -14.32
C ARG A 205 5.94 0.71 -14.44
N VAL A 206 7.23 1.05 -14.46
CA VAL A 206 7.69 2.41 -14.79
C VAL A 206 7.96 2.45 -16.28
N ILE A 207 7.20 3.25 -17.03
CA ILE A 207 7.21 3.29 -18.50
C ILE A 207 7.83 4.56 -19.08
N SER A 208 8.58 5.32 -18.27
CA SER A 208 9.28 6.52 -18.72
C SER A 208 10.37 6.22 -19.74
N ASN A 209 10.77 7.24 -20.52
CA ASN A 209 11.87 7.14 -21.48
C ASN A 209 13.18 6.60 -20.84
N ALA A 210 13.40 6.86 -19.54
CA ALA A 210 14.55 6.34 -18.81
C ALA A 210 14.46 4.83 -18.52
N ALA A 211 13.25 4.29 -18.34
CA ALA A 211 13.03 2.85 -18.20
C ALA A 211 13.24 2.11 -19.52
N VAL A 212 12.70 2.68 -20.62
CA VAL A 212 12.89 2.18 -22.00
C VAL A 212 14.37 2.19 -22.38
N ALA A 213 15.10 3.27 -22.08
CA ALA A 213 16.52 3.41 -22.38
C ALA A 213 17.43 2.40 -21.66
N VAL A 214 16.94 1.71 -20.62
CA VAL A 214 17.67 0.65 -19.91
C VAL A 214 16.97 -0.72 -19.95
N GLY A 215 15.89 -0.86 -20.74
CA GLY A 215 15.19 -2.13 -20.97
C GLY A 215 14.47 -2.70 -19.74
N VAL A 216 13.87 -1.84 -18.90
CA VAL A 216 13.14 -2.27 -17.69
C VAL A 216 11.69 -1.76 -17.62
N GLU A 217 11.18 -1.15 -18.69
CA GLU A 217 9.78 -0.71 -18.81
C GLU A 217 8.76 -1.86 -18.70
N LEU A 218 9.21 -3.10 -18.93
CA LEU A 218 8.41 -4.30 -18.73
C LEU A 218 8.60 -4.95 -17.34
N HIS A 219 9.40 -4.40 -16.41
CA HIS A 219 9.52 -4.93 -15.05
C HIS A 219 8.33 -4.51 -14.17
N VAL A 220 7.75 -5.44 -13.40
CA VAL A 220 6.66 -5.13 -12.46
C VAL A 220 7.18 -4.93 -11.04
N CYS A 221 6.92 -3.74 -10.50
CA CYS A 221 7.21 -3.33 -9.14
C CYS A 221 5.99 -3.47 -8.20
N GLU A 222 6.22 -3.52 -6.89
CA GLU A 222 5.16 -3.37 -5.86
C GLU A 222 5.32 -2.07 -5.05
N VAL A 223 4.27 -1.25 -4.99
CA VAL A 223 4.18 -0.09 -4.09
C VAL A 223 3.11 -0.35 -3.04
N GLN A 224 3.47 -0.29 -1.77
CA GLN A 224 2.53 -0.44 -0.66
C GLN A 224 2.21 0.92 -0.03
N LEU A 225 0.94 1.29 0.01
CA LEU A 225 0.46 2.47 0.73
C LEU A 225 -0.14 2.01 2.06
N LEU A 226 0.37 2.53 3.19
CA LEU A 226 -0.08 2.13 4.53
C LEU A 226 -0.40 3.33 5.40
N LEU A 227 -1.35 3.17 6.33
CA LEU A 227 -1.42 4.08 7.49
C LEU A 227 -0.32 3.73 8.50
N LYS A 228 0.24 4.75 9.14
CA LYS A 228 1.33 4.65 10.13
C LYS A 228 1.06 3.64 11.24
N GLN A 229 -0.18 3.56 11.71
CA GLN A 229 -0.63 2.58 12.71
C GLN A 229 -0.43 1.13 12.22
N PHE A 230 -0.80 0.82 10.97
CA PHE A 230 -0.58 -0.51 10.38
C PHE A 230 0.91 -0.75 10.02
N ALA A 231 1.65 0.29 9.67
CA ALA A 231 3.09 0.20 9.45
C ALA A 231 3.86 -0.14 10.75
N GLN A 232 3.47 0.42 11.89
CA GLN A 232 4.03 0.11 13.22
C GLN A 232 3.76 -1.35 13.63
N LEU A 233 2.57 -1.90 13.34
CA LEU A 233 2.26 -3.32 13.57
C LEU A 233 3.07 -4.28 12.67
N LYS A 234 3.74 -3.77 11.63
CA LYS A 234 4.54 -4.55 10.66
C LYS A 234 5.97 -4.84 11.12
N THR A 235 6.53 -4.03 12.04
CA THR A 235 7.98 -3.99 12.29
C THR A 235 8.48 -4.85 13.47
N ALA A 236 7.67 -5.07 14.51
CA ALA A 236 8.13 -5.79 15.71
C ALA A 236 7.90 -7.32 15.65
N ASP A 237 6.63 -7.73 15.53
CA ASP A 237 6.22 -9.11 15.78
C ASP A 237 5.24 -9.69 14.76
N GLY A 238 4.39 -8.85 14.16
CA GLY A 238 3.36 -9.30 13.23
C GLY A 238 3.91 -10.02 11.99
N HIS A 239 5.10 -9.66 11.47
CA HIS A 239 5.68 -10.38 10.33
C HIS A 239 6.07 -11.83 10.69
N LYS A 240 6.54 -12.08 11.92
CA LYS A 240 6.81 -13.44 12.41
C LYS A 240 5.50 -14.23 12.51
N ARG A 241 4.47 -13.64 13.12
CA ARG A 241 3.14 -14.25 13.29
C ARG A 241 2.45 -14.53 11.94
N TYR A 242 2.58 -13.64 10.96
CA TYR A 242 2.11 -13.86 9.59
C TYR A 242 2.87 -15.00 8.90
N VAL A 243 4.21 -15.04 9.00
CA VAL A 243 5.00 -16.14 8.43
C VAL A 243 4.66 -17.48 9.11
N GLN A 244 4.45 -17.50 10.42
CA GLN A 244 3.99 -18.68 11.15
C GLN A 244 2.59 -19.13 10.68
N MET A 245 1.60 -18.24 10.69
CA MET A 245 0.24 -18.52 10.24
C MET A 245 0.21 -19.07 8.80
N ARG A 246 0.85 -18.37 7.87
CA ARG A 246 0.88 -18.76 6.45
C ARG A 246 1.62 -20.09 6.22
N ASN A 247 2.70 -20.34 6.96
CA ASN A 247 3.41 -21.62 6.87
C ASN A 247 2.59 -22.79 7.45
N MET A 248 1.61 -22.54 8.34
CA MET A 248 0.65 -23.55 8.80
C MET A 248 -0.54 -23.74 7.85
N THR A 249 -0.91 -22.73 7.05
CA THR A 249 -2.04 -22.82 6.09
C THR A 249 -1.63 -23.21 4.67
N GLY A 250 -0.33 -23.30 4.36
CA GLY A 250 0.17 -23.97 3.15
C GLY A 250 0.19 -23.13 1.86
N CYS A 251 0.13 -21.79 1.95
CA CYS A 251 0.10 -20.88 0.78
C CYS A 251 1.42 -20.12 0.55
#